data_AF-A0A1H3WUQ1-F1
#
_entry.id   AF-A0A1H3WUQ1-F1
#
_cell.length_a   1.000
_cell.length_b   1.000
_cell.length_c   1.000
_cell.angle_alpha   90.00
_cell.angle_beta   90.00
_cell.angle_gamma   90.00
#
_symmetry.space_group_name_H-M   'P 1'
#
loop_
_entity.id
_entity.type
_entity.pdbx_description
1 polymer ?
#
loop_
_entity_poly.entity_id
_entity_poly.type
_entity_poly.pdbx_seq_one_letter_code
_entity_poly.pdbx_strand_id
1 'polypeptide(L)'
;MIPSLYEPFKKWAETGSIYLLSDLHLDDADCKLMDENWISPNEQIDIINSIIMKNDTFICLGDVGQANYIKRIKASRKILLLGNHDKKKDYVDCFDEVYEGPLFISDKILLSHEPVYGLSWCLNIHGHDHNNIENYAADCEHLNLAANVCGYKPLNLGRLIKEGILSGIKSIHRQTIDRATVKSQFKCESYNEINIENISKSLSNIQDVIRKFDINSIESAYFYEHPITIHELKELDDTTIGEFQNAISKKFRNFIERLLNMEINNDSGKQGVLFVYKSQTESSILEIDVGLIHVDELMAAEDLSEVNSYAYEFTEQAEALSFLVSDSKLTQDNLLDVVVSFLHEVSFFGYEQEDLGENLESLHKSIKEIEEHPENLVSYSSEELRKKWGLPKKEIYPDEDIRKDAFYKAGMEYTQYCKKMELKKMKNRFIDLCGL
;
A
#
# COMPACT_ATOMS: atom_id res chain seq x y z
N MET A 1 -12.85 22.64 -28.94
CA MET A 1 -13.34 22.56 -27.54
C MET A 1 -13.27 21.13 -27.03
N ILE A 2 -12.54 20.91 -25.93
CA ILE A 2 -12.44 19.61 -25.22
C ILE A 2 -13.46 19.67 -24.06
N PRO A 3 -14.62 18.99 -24.14
CA PRO A 3 -15.71 19.20 -23.19
C PRO A 3 -15.38 18.80 -21.75
N SER A 4 -14.43 17.89 -21.56
CA SER A 4 -14.02 17.38 -20.24
C SER A 4 -13.16 18.37 -19.45
N LEU A 5 -12.64 19.44 -20.06
CA LEU A 5 -11.85 20.43 -19.32
C LEU A 5 -12.73 21.25 -18.37
N TYR A 6 -12.19 21.60 -17.21
CA TYR A 6 -12.82 22.56 -16.32
C TYR A 6 -12.95 23.92 -17.00
N GLU A 7 -13.97 24.68 -16.61
CA GLU A 7 -14.31 25.96 -17.26
C GLU A 7 -13.12 26.92 -17.43
N PRO A 8 -12.25 27.12 -16.41
CA PRO A 8 -11.09 28.00 -16.56
C PRO A 8 -10.15 27.59 -17.69
N PHE A 9 -10.06 26.30 -18.02
CA PHE A 9 -9.12 25.75 -19.00
C PHE A 9 -9.73 25.52 -20.37
N LYS A 10 -11.05 25.66 -20.54
CA LYS A 10 -11.69 25.55 -21.86
C LYS A 10 -11.15 26.58 -22.86
N LYS A 11 -10.74 27.75 -22.37
CA LYS A 11 -10.07 28.80 -23.16
C LYS A 11 -8.80 28.31 -23.87
N TRP A 12 -8.14 27.28 -23.35
CA TRP A 12 -6.95 26.69 -23.98
C TRP A 12 -7.29 25.93 -25.27
N ALA A 13 -8.53 25.48 -25.44
CA ALA A 13 -9.02 24.78 -26.64
C ALA A 13 -10.04 25.60 -27.43
N GLU A 14 -10.05 26.92 -27.26
CA GLU A 14 -11.01 27.85 -27.86
C GLU A 14 -10.73 28.05 -29.36
N THR A 15 -9.47 28.38 -29.70
CA THR A 15 -9.07 28.74 -31.07
C THR A 15 -8.40 27.60 -31.84
N GLY A 16 -7.94 26.56 -31.14
CA GLY A 16 -7.16 25.47 -31.73
C GLY A 16 -7.05 24.25 -30.81
N SER A 17 -6.07 23.39 -31.11
CA SER A 17 -5.74 22.21 -30.32
C SER A 17 -4.82 22.55 -29.15
N ILE A 18 -4.78 21.66 -28.15
CA ILE A 18 -3.84 21.73 -27.04
C ILE A 18 -2.73 20.71 -27.29
N TYR A 19 -1.49 21.17 -27.24
CA TYR A 19 -0.30 20.34 -27.35
C TYR A 19 0.54 20.39 -26.08
N LEU A 20 1.03 19.24 -25.61
CA LEU A 20 1.87 19.13 -24.42
C LEU A 20 3.26 18.60 -24.78
N LEU A 21 4.30 19.12 -24.14
CA LEU A 21 5.66 18.59 -24.15
C LEU A 21 6.36 19.02 -22.85
N SER A 22 7.33 18.25 -22.39
CA SER A 22 8.09 18.56 -21.18
C SER A 22 9.60 18.54 -21.46
N ASP A 23 10.36 19.09 -20.53
CA ASP A 23 11.82 18.95 -20.45
C ASP A 23 12.50 19.34 -21.76
N LEU A 24 12.23 20.58 -22.18
CA LEU A 24 12.77 21.10 -23.43
C LEU A 24 14.27 21.30 -23.32
N HIS A 25 14.76 21.73 -22.15
CA HIS A 25 16.16 22.04 -21.86
C HIS A 25 16.85 22.82 -22.99
N LEU A 26 16.19 23.87 -23.48
CA LEU A 26 16.66 24.64 -24.62
C LEU A 26 17.97 25.34 -24.26
N ASP A 27 19.04 24.95 -24.94
CA ASP A 27 20.41 25.47 -24.74
C ASP A 27 20.98 25.13 -23.35
N ASP A 28 20.63 23.95 -22.85
CA ASP A 28 21.27 23.31 -21.70
C ASP A 28 22.42 22.39 -22.17
N ALA A 29 23.62 22.63 -21.65
CA ALA A 29 24.81 21.88 -22.04
C ALA A 29 24.86 20.48 -21.39
N ASP A 30 24.20 20.31 -20.24
CA ASP A 30 24.29 19.08 -19.44
C ASP A 30 23.46 17.94 -20.07
N CYS A 31 22.48 18.26 -20.91
CA CYS A 31 21.65 17.27 -21.60
C CYS A 31 22.45 16.30 -22.48
N LYS A 32 23.55 16.76 -23.08
CA LYS A 32 24.44 15.89 -23.88
C LYS A 32 25.25 14.92 -23.04
N LEU A 33 25.35 15.16 -21.73
CA LEU A 33 25.94 14.21 -20.79
C LEU A 33 24.96 13.07 -20.46
N MET A 34 23.65 13.33 -20.59
CA MET A 34 22.58 12.37 -20.33
C MET A 34 22.24 11.53 -21.56
N ASP A 35 22.13 12.17 -22.72
CA ASP A 35 21.93 11.52 -24.02
C ASP A 35 22.83 12.19 -25.06
N GLU A 36 23.80 11.44 -25.59
CA GLU A 36 24.72 11.92 -26.62
C GLU A 36 24.00 12.40 -27.89
N ASN A 37 22.77 11.92 -28.13
CA ASN A 37 21.94 12.29 -29.27
C ASN A 37 20.97 13.45 -28.98
N TRP A 38 21.13 14.16 -27.86
CA TRP A 38 20.28 15.31 -27.55
C TRP A 38 20.33 16.35 -28.67
N ILE A 39 19.16 16.66 -29.22
CA ILE A 39 19.06 17.50 -30.42
C ILE A 39 19.32 18.98 -30.12
N SER A 40 19.62 19.76 -31.16
CA SER A 40 19.84 21.18 -30.96
C SER A 40 18.53 21.93 -30.63
N PRO A 41 18.59 23.05 -29.89
CA PRO A 41 17.40 23.86 -29.61
C PRO A 41 16.67 24.33 -30.87
N ASN A 42 17.41 24.59 -31.96
CA ASN A 42 16.82 24.95 -33.25
C ASN A 42 16.01 23.80 -33.86
N GLU A 43 16.59 22.60 -33.84
CA GLU A 43 15.96 21.40 -34.38
C GLU A 43 14.70 21.03 -33.59
N GLN A 44 14.73 21.12 -32.26
CA GLN A 44 13.56 20.91 -31.43
C GLN A 44 12.45 21.92 -31.72
N ILE A 45 12.79 23.21 -31.87
CA ILE A 45 11.84 24.25 -32.26
C ILE A 45 11.24 23.98 -33.64
N ASP A 46 12.03 23.48 -34.59
CA ASP A 46 11.55 23.11 -35.92
C ASP A 46 10.59 21.92 -35.88
N ILE A 47 10.87 20.90 -35.06
CA ILE A 47 9.95 19.77 -34.81
C ILE A 47 8.63 20.27 -34.21
N ILE A 48 8.70 21.07 -33.14
CA ILE A 48 7.51 21.64 -32.48
C ILE A 48 6.69 22.44 -33.50
N ASN A 49 7.33 23.31 -34.28
CA ASN A 49 6.70 24.17 -35.27
C ASN A 49 6.24 23.44 -36.53
N SER A 50 6.63 22.18 -36.75
CA SER A 50 6.08 21.33 -37.80
C SER A 50 4.71 20.74 -37.44
N ILE A 51 4.39 20.67 -36.14
CA ILE A 51 3.16 20.09 -35.60
C ILE A 51 2.18 21.17 -35.14
N ILE A 52 2.69 22.20 -34.46
CA ILE A 52 1.88 23.23 -33.81
C ILE A 52 1.65 24.42 -34.76
N MET A 53 0.40 24.86 -34.84
CA MET A 53 -0.04 26.00 -35.64
C MET A 53 -0.32 27.23 -34.76
N LYS A 54 -0.45 28.39 -35.40
CA LYS A 54 -0.64 29.68 -34.71
C LYS A 54 -1.84 29.71 -33.77
N ASN A 55 -2.94 29.05 -34.12
CA ASN A 55 -4.17 29.11 -33.33
C ASN A 55 -4.21 28.09 -32.18
N ASP A 56 -3.20 27.23 -32.08
CA ASP A 56 -3.09 26.22 -31.04
C ASP A 56 -2.53 26.80 -29.74
N THR A 57 -2.72 26.02 -28.66
CA THR A 57 -2.13 26.25 -27.35
C THR A 57 -1.00 25.25 -27.12
N PHE A 58 0.17 25.74 -26.73
CA PHE A 58 1.28 24.92 -26.30
C PHE A 58 1.41 24.94 -24.77
N ILE A 59 1.49 23.77 -24.15
CA ILE A 59 1.72 23.61 -22.72
C ILE A 59 3.09 22.96 -22.54
N CYS A 60 3.97 23.67 -21.86
CA CYS A 60 5.25 23.12 -21.42
C CYS A 60 5.10 22.62 -19.97
N LEU A 61 5.45 21.36 -19.72
CA LEU A 61 5.40 20.73 -18.41
C LEU A 61 6.73 20.84 -17.66
N GLY A 62 7.42 21.96 -17.80
CA GLY A 62 8.62 22.27 -17.02
C GLY A 62 9.92 22.03 -17.76
N ASP A 63 11.00 22.47 -17.11
CA ASP A 63 12.40 22.43 -17.54
C ASP A 63 12.58 22.97 -18.97
N VAL A 64 12.29 24.26 -19.09
CA VAL A 64 12.21 24.95 -20.38
C VAL A 64 13.60 25.22 -20.98
N GLY A 65 14.58 25.59 -20.16
CA GLY A 65 15.86 26.16 -20.60
C GLY A 65 15.75 27.63 -21.01
N GLN A 66 16.42 28.06 -22.07
CA GLN A 66 16.48 29.48 -22.43
C GLN A 66 15.18 30.02 -23.04
N ALA A 67 14.64 31.04 -22.38
CA ALA A 67 13.35 31.66 -22.70
C ALA A 67 13.27 32.31 -24.10
N ASN A 68 14.39 32.71 -24.71
CA ASN A 68 14.44 33.31 -26.05
C ASN A 68 13.93 32.35 -27.15
N TYR A 69 14.12 31.04 -26.98
CA TYR A 69 13.64 30.03 -27.93
C TYR A 69 12.12 29.86 -27.87
N ILE A 70 11.50 30.06 -26.70
CA ILE A 70 10.04 29.93 -26.53
C ILE A 70 9.28 30.92 -27.39
N LYS A 71 9.82 32.13 -27.59
CA LYS A 71 9.22 33.15 -28.48
C LYS A 71 9.12 32.70 -29.94
N ARG A 72 9.90 31.69 -30.34
CA ARG A 72 9.89 31.12 -31.71
C ARG A 72 8.85 30.01 -31.90
N ILE A 73 8.24 29.51 -30.82
CA ILE A 73 7.14 28.54 -30.92
C ILE A 73 5.91 29.24 -31.51
N LYS A 74 5.35 28.68 -32.58
CA LYS A 74 4.26 29.26 -33.38
C LYS A 74 2.96 29.47 -32.61
N ALA A 75 2.68 28.65 -31.59
CA ALA A 75 1.46 28.74 -30.79
C ALA A 75 1.25 30.17 -30.28
N SER A 76 0.04 30.69 -30.49
CA SER A 76 -0.33 32.02 -29.99
C SER A 76 -0.51 32.03 -28.48
N ARG A 77 -0.94 30.91 -27.89
CA ARG A 77 -1.05 30.74 -26.44
C ARG A 77 -0.01 29.74 -25.95
N LYS A 78 0.71 30.12 -24.90
CA LYS A 78 1.76 29.31 -24.26
C LYS A 78 1.52 29.27 -22.77
N ILE A 79 1.52 28.06 -22.20
CA ILE A 79 1.34 27.83 -20.76
C ILE A 79 2.54 27.06 -20.24
N LEU A 80 2.98 27.39 -19.04
CA LEU A 80 4.07 26.71 -18.35
C LEU A 80 3.59 26.17 -17.00
N LEU A 81 3.90 24.91 -16.73
CA LEU A 81 4.01 24.39 -15.37
C LEU A 81 5.50 24.33 -15.05
N LEU A 82 5.95 25.00 -13.99
CA LEU A 82 7.38 25.08 -13.67
C LEU A 82 7.93 23.71 -13.33
N GLY A 83 9.09 23.39 -13.90
CA GLY A 83 9.92 22.29 -13.45
C GLY A 83 10.94 22.72 -12.39
N ASN A 84 11.71 21.77 -11.87
CA ASN A 84 12.66 22.03 -10.79
C ASN A 84 13.87 22.88 -11.25
N HIS A 85 14.14 22.94 -12.56
CA HIS A 85 15.17 23.82 -13.13
C HIS A 85 14.63 25.22 -13.49
N ASP A 86 13.31 25.40 -13.47
CA ASP A 86 12.67 26.64 -13.87
C ASP A 86 12.58 27.66 -12.73
N LYS A 87 12.93 28.92 -13.04
CA LYS A 87 12.64 30.06 -12.17
C LYS A 87 11.63 30.94 -12.85
N LYS A 88 10.44 31.09 -12.25
CA LYS A 88 9.31 31.87 -12.78
C LYS A 88 9.70 33.22 -13.41
N LYS A 89 10.62 33.95 -12.76
CA LYS A 89 11.11 35.26 -13.21
C LYS A 89 11.74 35.26 -14.60
N ASP A 90 12.29 34.12 -15.04
CA ASP A 90 13.00 33.98 -16.32
C ASP A 90 12.00 33.87 -17.50
N TYR A 91 10.71 33.64 -17.20
CA TYR A 91 9.68 33.31 -18.19
C TYR A 91 8.48 34.26 -18.25
N VAL A 92 8.49 35.34 -17.45
CA VAL A 92 7.36 36.27 -17.25
C VAL A 92 6.79 36.82 -18.58
N ASP A 93 7.64 37.03 -19.58
CA ASP A 93 7.24 37.61 -20.89
C ASP A 93 7.13 36.58 -22.02
N CYS A 94 7.20 35.27 -21.71
CA CYS A 94 7.25 34.21 -22.71
C CYS A 94 6.04 33.27 -22.69
N PHE A 95 5.31 33.24 -21.57
CA PHE A 95 4.12 32.43 -21.39
C PHE A 95 2.95 33.29 -20.93
N ASP A 96 1.75 32.98 -21.41
CA ASP A 96 0.52 33.66 -21.02
C ASP A 96 0.05 33.26 -19.62
N GLU A 97 0.36 32.03 -19.20
CA GLU A 97 0.02 31.48 -17.88
C GLU A 97 1.20 30.65 -17.35
N VAL A 98 1.52 30.83 -16.07
CA VAL A 98 2.60 30.10 -15.38
C VAL A 98 2.07 29.56 -14.05
N TYR A 99 2.17 28.25 -13.88
CA TYR A 99 1.74 27.50 -12.70
C TYR A 99 2.96 26.92 -11.98
N GLU A 100 3.02 27.02 -10.65
CA GLU A 100 4.19 26.62 -9.85
C GLU A 100 4.15 25.15 -9.41
N GLY A 101 3.10 24.41 -9.75
CA GLY A 101 2.96 23.02 -9.34
C GLY A 101 1.87 22.30 -10.10
N PRO A 102 1.52 21.07 -9.67
CA PRO A 102 0.56 20.23 -10.36
C PRO A 102 -0.81 20.88 -10.53
N LEU A 103 -1.41 20.69 -11.70
CA LEU A 103 -2.65 21.35 -12.11
C LEU A 103 -3.66 20.33 -12.64
N PHE A 104 -4.78 20.19 -11.92
CA PHE A 104 -5.94 19.47 -12.44
C PHE A 104 -6.67 20.32 -13.48
N ILE A 105 -6.72 19.83 -14.72
CA ILE A 105 -7.38 20.52 -15.83
C ILE A 105 -8.72 19.91 -16.20
N SER A 106 -9.00 18.71 -15.68
CA SER A 106 -10.29 18.01 -15.70
C SER A 106 -10.41 17.15 -14.45
N ASP A 107 -11.55 16.47 -14.28
CA ASP A 107 -11.76 15.53 -13.17
C ASP A 107 -10.90 14.27 -13.23
N LYS A 108 -10.21 14.04 -14.36
CA LYS A 108 -9.37 12.85 -14.62
C LYS A 108 -8.00 13.15 -15.21
N ILE A 109 -7.58 14.41 -15.36
CA ILE A 109 -6.28 14.77 -15.92
C ILE A 109 -5.55 15.71 -14.97
N LEU A 110 -4.40 15.25 -14.50
CA LEU A 110 -3.41 16.02 -13.77
C LEU A 110 -2.22 16.30 -14.68
N LEU A 111 -1.90 17.57 -14.86
CA LEU A 111 -0.63 18.01 -15.44
C LEU A 111 0.36 18.31 -14.32
N SER A 112 1.60 17.85 -14.45
CA SER A 112 2.70 18.19 -13.53
C SER A 112 4.02 18.18 -14.28
N HIS A 113 5.07 18.71 -13.68
CA HIS A 113 6.42 18.46 -14.17
C HIS A 113 6.90 17.11 -13.63
N GLU A 114 6.94 16.96 -12.31
CA GLU A 114 7.34 15.72 -11.67
C GLU A 114 6.23 14.65 -11.76
N PRO A 115 6.59 13.36 -11.88
CA PRO A 115 5.73 12.23 -11.56
C PRO A 115 4.95 12.42 -10.26
N VAL A 116 3.63 12.24 -10.29
CA VAL A 116 2.79 12.25 -9.07
C VAL A 116 2.22 10.86 -8.82
N TYR A 117 2.65 10.25 -7.71
CA TYR A 117 2.32 8.87 -7.35
C TYR A 117 1.01 8.77 -6.54
N GLY A 118 0.39 7.59 -6.58
CA GLY A 118 -0.75 7.24 -5.72
C GLY A 118 -2.11 7.78 -6.18
N LEU A 119 -2.22 8.22 -7.44
CA LEU A 119 -3.44 8.81 -8.01
C LEU A 119 -4.14 7.86 -9.01
N SER A 120 -4.73 6.77 -8.52
CA SER A 120 -5.45 5.79 -9.37
C SER A 120 -6.76 6.31 -10.00
N TRP A 121 -7.15 7.56 -9.69
CA TRP A 121 -8.39 8.18 -10.15
C TRP A 121 -8.21 9.25 -11.22
N CYS A 122 -6.98 9.46 -11.71
CA CYS A 122 -6.69 10.36 -12.82
C CYS A 122 -5.48 9.89 -13.62
N LEU A 123 -5.38 10.35 -14.86
CA LEU A 123 -4.18 10.27 -15.68
C LEU A 123 -3.24 11.40 -15.25
N ASN A 124 -2.01 11.05 -14.85
CA ASN A 124 -0.95 12.03 -14.65
C ASN A 124 -0.11 12.18 -15.93
N ILE A 125 -0.18 13.33 -16.59
CA ILE A 125 0.68 13.66 -17.72
C ILE A 125 1.81 14.54 -17.18
N HIS A 126 3.06 14.06 -17.31
CA HIS A 126 4.22 14.64 -16.64
C HIS A 126 5.46 14.63 -17.55
N GLY A 127 6.60 15.06 -17.02
CA GLY A 127 7.93 14.91 -17.61
C GLY A 127 8.95 14.46 -16.58
N HIS A 128 10.10 15.14 -16.47
CA HIS A 128 11.17 14.95 -15.50
C HIS A 128 11.93 13.62 -15.59
N ASP A 129 11.25 12.51 -15.84
CA ASP A 129 11.84 11.18 -15.95
C ASP A 129 12.45 10.94 -17.34
N HIS A 130 13.68 11.39 -17.53
CA HIS A 130 14.39 11.25 -18.80
C HIS A 130 14.75 9.82 -19.20
N ASN A 131 14.74 8.87 -18.26
CA ASN A 131 15.12 7.49 -18.52
C ASN A 131 13.91 6.56 -18.63
N ASN A 132 12.71 7.05 -18.31
CA ASN A 132 11.48 6.26 -18.24
C ASN A 132 11.62 5.08 -17.26
N ILE A 133 12.30 5.32 -16.13
CA ILE A 133 12.63 4.32 -15.09
C ILE A 133 11.77 4.50 -13.83
N GLU A 134 11.01 5.60 -13.71
CA GLU A 134 10.22 5.86 -12.51
C GLU A 134 9.16 4.78 -12.27
N ASN A 135 9.17 4.21 -11.06
CA ASN A 135 8.29 3.13 -10.66
C ASN A 135 6.94 3.68 -10.21
N TYR A 136 5.94 3.61 -11.08
CA TYR A 136 4.56 3.94 -10.72
C TYR A 136 3.93 2.83 -9.90
N ALA A 137 3.15 3.21 -8.88
CA ALA A 137 2.33 2.26 -8.13
C ALA A 137 1.35 1.55 -9.08
N ALA A 138 1.10 0.26 -8.83
CA ALA A 138 0.11 -0.51 -9.58
C ALA A 138 -1.23 0.23 -9.66
N ASP A 139 -1.89 0.19 -10.82
CA ASP A 139 -3.17 0.86 -11.12
C ASP A 139 -3.13 2.40 -11.23
N CYS A 140 -1.94 3.02 -11.27
CA CYS A 140 -1.80 4.44 -11.59
C CYS A 140 -1.53 4.64 -13.10
N GLU A 141 -2.37 5.43 -13.76
CA GLU A 141 -2.20 5.77 -15.18
C GLU A 141 -1.33 7.03 -15.29
N HIS A 142 -0.24 6.94 -16.07
CA HIS A 142 0.64 8.08 -16.32
C HIS A 142 1.12 8.15 -17.77
N LEU A 143 1.57 9.34 -18.16
CA LEU A 143 2.17 9.57 -19.47
C LEU A 143 3.34 10.53 -19.34
N ASN A 144 4.54 10.00 -19.58
CA ASN A 144 5.78 10.76 -19.60
C ASN A 144 5.98 11.45 -20.95
N LEU A 145 6.11 12.77 -20.94
CA LEU A 145 6.31 13.63 -22.09
C LEU A 145 7.64 14.40 -22.03
N ALA A 146 8.62 13.92 -21.27
CA ALA A 146 10.00 14.39 -21.40
C ALA A 146 10.43 14.31 -22.86
N ALA A 147 10.98 15.40 -23.41
CA ALA A 147 11.11 15.54 -24.86
C ALA A 147 11.96 14.42 -25.48
N ASN A 148 13.04 13.99 -24.84
CA ASN A 148 13.86 12.88 -25.31
C ASN A 148 13.09 11.54 -25.30
N VAL A 149 12.20 11.32 -24.33
CA VAL A 149 11.40 10.09 -24.20
C VAL A 149 10.33 9.99 -25.30
N CYS A 150 9.67 11.10 -25.64
CA CYS A 150 8.59 11.10 -26.62
C CYS A 150 9.03 11.53 -28.04
N GLY A 151 10.33 11.52 -28.32
CA GLY A 151 10.90 11.84 -29.64
C GLY A 151 10.70 13.31 -30.04
N TYR A 152 10.70 14.21 -29.06
CA TYR A 152 10.62 15.67 -29.17
C TYR A 152 9.33 16.19 -29.80
N LYS A 153 8.30 15.34 -29.91
CA LYS A 153 7.03 15.65 -30.56
C LYS A 153 5.97 16.02 -29.53
N PRO A 154 5.38 17.23 -29.62
CA PRO A 154 4.26 17.59 -28.77
C PRO A 154 3.06 16.68 -28.96
N LEU A 155 2.46 16.25 -27.85
CA LEU A 155 1.27 15.38 -27.83
C LEU A 155 -0.01 16.20 -27.97
N ASN A 156 -0.92 15.80 -28.87
CA ASN A 156 -2.24 16.44 -28.98
C ASN A 156 -3.22 15.89 -27.93
N LEU A 157 -3.55 16.69 -26.92
CA LEU A 157 -4.43 16.28 -25.81
C LEU A 157 -5.83 15.88 -26.27
N GLY A 158 -6.40 16.64 -27.21
CA GLY A 158 -7.75 16.40 -27.70
C GLY A 158 -7.86 15.07 -28.45
N ARG A 159 -6.81 14.68 -29.18
CA ARG A 159 -6.71 13.38 -29.85
C ARG A 159 -6.59 12.25 -28.82
N LEU A 160 -5.70 12.39 -27.84
CA LEU A 160 -5.49 11.40 -26.78
C LEU A 160 -6.78 11.06 -26.03
N ILE A 161 -7.56 12.09 -25.67
CA ILE A 161 -8.85 11.93 -25.00
C ILE A 161 -9.86 11.19 -25.92
N LYS A 162 -9.90 11.52 -27.22
CA LYS A 162 -10.79 10.88 -28.19
C LYS A 162 -10.44 9.41 -28.44
N GLU A 163 -9.16 9.06 -28.37
CA GLU A 163 -8.67 7.68 -28.49
C GLU A 163 -8.94 6.84 -27.22
N GLY A 164 -9.49 7.46 -26.18
CA GLY A 164 -10.07 6.74 -25.04
C GLY A 164 -9.12 6.53 -23.86
N ILE A 165 -8.02 7.29 -23.77
CA ILE A 165 -7.06 7.15 -22.65
C ILE A 165 -7.70 7.29 -21.26
N LEU A 166 -8.83 8.00 -21.16
CA LEU A 166 -9.54 8.22 -19.89
C LEU A 166 -10.66 7.20 -19.61
N SER A 167 -10.87 6.23 -20.51
CA SER A 167 -12.04 5.34 -20.48
C SER A 167 -12.03 4.37 -19.27
N GLY A 168 -10.86 3.88 -18.87
CA GLY A 168 -10.68 3.01 -17.70
C GLY A 168 -10.63 3.74 -16.35
N ILE A 169 -10.47 5.06 -16.35
CA ILE A 169 -10.17 5.82 -15.13
C ILE A 169 -11.46 6.27 -14.45
N LYS A 170 -11.68 5.88 -13.19
CA LYS A 170 -12.79 6.38 -12.35
C LYS A 170 -12.37 7.64 -11.61
N SER A 171 -13.03 8.79 -11.85
CA SER A 171 -12.69 10.05 -11.18
C SER A 171 -12.96 10.01 -9.68
N ILE A 172 -12.23 10.81 -8.90
CA ILE A 172 -12.36 10.87 -7.43
C ILE A 172 -13.79 11.16 -6.98
N HIS A 173 -14.52 11.99 -7.72
CA HIS A 173 -15.91 12.31 -7.42
C HIS A 173 -16.83 11.11 -7.68
N ARG A 174 -16.61 10.37 -8.78
CA ARG A 174 -17.35 9.12 -9.03
C ARG A 174 -17.04 8.07 -7.97
N GLN A 175 -15.77 7.86 -7.63
CA GLN A 175 -15.39 6.96 -6.54
C GLN A 175 -16.03 7.37 -5.20
N THR A 176 -16.13 8.67 -4.93
CA THR A 176 -16.77 9.21 -3.72
C THR A 176 -18.28 9.05 -3.75
N ILE A 177 -18.94 9.29 -4.88
CA ILE A 177 -20.38 9.04 -5.06
C ILE A 177 -20.67 7.56 -4.90
N ASP A 178 -19.88 6.68 -5.51
CA ASP A 178 -20.05 5.23 -5.41
C ASP A 178 -19.93 4.82 -3.93
N ARG A 179 -18.92 5.32 -3.20
CA ARG A 179 -18.77 5.16 -1.74
C ARG A 179 -19.91 5.78 -0.92
N ALA A 180 -20.48 6.90 -1.36
CA ALA A 180 -21.54 7.62 -0.65
C ALA A 180 -22.94 7.05 -0.92
N THR A 181 -23.15 6.47 -2.10
CA THR A 181 -24.39 5.76 -2.49
C THR A 181 -24.50 4.50 -1.67
N VAL A 182 -23.38 3.79 -1.53
CA VAL A 182 -23.18 2.73 -0.53
C VAL A 182 -23.52 3.27 0.87
N LYS A 183 -22.92 4.37 1.34
CA LYS A 183 -23.25 4.95 2.67
C LYS A 183 -24.70 5.41 2.86
N SER A 184 -25.41 5.81 1.81
CA SER A 184 -26.78 6.34 1.89
C SER A 184 -27.84 5.25 1.99
N GLN A 185 -27.49 3.99 1.69
CA GLN A 185 -28.33 2.83 1.98
C GLN A 185 -28.35 2.48 3.48
N PHE A 186 -27.44 3.04 4.30
CA PHE A 186 -27.39 2.78 5.74
C PHE A 186 -27.85 3.99 6.55
N LYS A 187 -29.18 4.14 6.70
CA LYS A 187 -29.77 4.94 7.78
C LYS A 187 -30.86 4.13 8.48
N CYS A 188 -30.44 3.56 9.61
CA CYS A 188 -31.25 3.15 10.75
C CYS A 188 -32.39 2.18 10.44
N GLU A 189 -32.09 0.88 10.41
CA GLU A 189 -33.02 -0.16 10.85
C GLU A 189 -32.30 -1.13 11.79
N SER A 190 -33.03 -1.62 12.78
CA SER A 190 -32.58 -2.54 13.83
C SER A 190 -31.79 -3.72 13.25
N TYR A 191 -30.64 -4.03 13.86
CA TYR A 191 -29.82 -5.20 13.56
C TYR A 191 -30.66 -6.48 13.59
N ASN A 192 -31.09 -6.94 12.41
CA ASN A 192 -31.42 -8.34 12.19
C ASN A 192 -30.10 -9.09 11.95
N GLU A 193 -30.07 -10.33 12.41
CA GLU A 193 -28.92 -11.25 12.54
C GLU A 193 -27.80 -11.03 11.50
N ILE A 194 -26.56 -10.85 11.99
CA ILE A 194 -25.35 -10.82 11.15
C ILE A 194 -25.32 -12.11 10.33
N ASN A 195 -25.45 -11.99 9.00
CA ASN A 195 -25.41 -13.14 8.12
C ASN A 195 -23.96 -13.55 7.82
N ILE A 196 -23.36 -14.31 8.74
CA ILE A 196 -22.00 -14.87 8.61
C ILE A 196 -21.87 -15.73 7.35
N GLU A 197 -22.94 -16.40 6.92
CA GLU A 197 -22.94 -17.25 5.72
C GLU A 197 -22.65 -16.43 4.45
N ASN A 198 -23.23 -15.22 4.32
CA ASN A 198 -22.96 -14.34 3.18
C ASN A 198 -21.53 -13.80 3.15
N ILE A 199 -20.99 -13.46 4.33
CA ILE A 199 -19.58 -13.02 4.47
C ILE A 199 -18.66 -14.17 4.05
N SER A 200 -18.89 -15.37 4.59
CA SER A 200 -18.09 -16.57 4.31
C SER A 200 -18.14 -17.00 2.84
N LYS A 201 -19.25 -16.73 2.13
CA LYS A 201 -19.36 -16.97 0.68
C LYS A 201 -18.57 -15.98 -0.18
N SER A 202 -18.28 -14.78 0.34
CA SER A 202 -17.65 -13.70 -0.44
C SER A 202 -16.14 -13.59 -0.21
N LEU A 203 -15.63 -13.99 0.97
CA LEU A 203 -14.21 -13.94 1.27
C LEU A 203 -13.61 -15.34 1.20
N SER A 204 -12.33 -15.44 0.79
CA SER A 204 -11.60 -16.71 0.86
C SER A 204 -11.21 -16.99 2.32
N ASN A 205 -11.34 -18.24 2.75
CA ASN A 205 -10.65 -18.70 3.95
C ASN A 205 -9.13 -18.79 3.69
N ILE A 206 -8.34 -18.82 4.76
CA ILE A 206 -6.88 -18.85 4.67
C ILE A 206 -6.38 -20.11 3.96
N GLN A 207 -7.04 -21.27 4.12
CA GLN A 207 -6.68 -22.49 3.39
C GLN A 207 -6.77 -22.29 1.86
N ASP A 208 -7.82 -21.63 1.38
CA ASP A 208 -7.99 -21.28 -0.03
C ASP A 208 -6.99 -20.22 -0.50
N VAL A 209 -6.55 -19.32 0.38
CA VAL A 209 -5.49 -18.37 0.06
C VAL A 209 -4.14 -19.07 -0.08
N ILE A 210 -3.80 -20.02 0.80
CA ILE A 210 -2.57 -20.82 0.70
C ILE A 210 -2.51 -21.54 -0.66
N ARG A 211 -3.63 -22.09 -1.14
CA ARG A 211 -3.73 -22.76 -2.45
C ARG A 211 -3.39 -21.86 -3.65
N LYS A 212 -3.41 -20.54 -3.50
CA LYS A 212 -3.10 -19.59 -4.59
C LYS A 212 -1.60 -19.43 -4.84
N PHE A 213 -0.75 -19.86 -3.90
CA PHE A 213 0.69 -19.70 -3.98
C PHE A 213 1.40 -21.01 -4.34
N ASP A 214 2.53 -20.88 -5.03
CA ASP A 214 3.46 -21.98 -5.21
C ASP A 214 4.16 -22.29 -3.87
N ILE A 215 4.24 -23.57 -3.52
CA ILE A 215 4.82 -24.02 -2.24
C ILE A 215 6.27 -23.55 -2.07
N ASN A 216 7.07 -23.48 -3.15
CA ASN A 216 8.44 -23.00 -3.04
C ASN A 216 8.51 -21.52 -2.67
N SER A 217 7.52 -20.72 -3.13
CA SER A 217 7.44 -19.30 -2.79
C SER A 217 7.08 -19.09 -1.32
N ILE A 218 6.12 -19.87 -0.80
CA ILE A 218 5.78 -19.87 0.63
C ILE A 218 6.99 -20.30 1.46
N GLU A 219 7.64 -21.40 1.11
CA GLU A 219 8.80 -21.93 1.82
C GLU A 219 9.95 -20.93 1.87
N SER A 220 10.25 -20.27 0.75
CA SER A 220 11.32 -19.27 0.67
C SER A 220 11.02 -18.06 1.54
N ALA A 221 9.78 -17.56 1.54
CA ALA A 221 9.38 -16.43 2.38
C ALA A 221 9.37 -16.81 3.87
N TYR A 222 8.84 -17.98 4.21
CA TYR A 222 8.77 -18.47 5.58
C TYR A 222 10.16 -18.59 6.22
N PHE A 223 11.11 -19.24 5.56
CA PHE A 223 12.46 -19.38 6.12
C PHE A 223 13.31 -18.12 6.01
N TYR A 224 12.89 -17.13 5.21
CA TYR A 224 13.50 -15.80 5.22
C TYR A 224 13.09 -15.03 6.48
N GLU A 225 11.79 -15.04 6.84
CA GLU A 225 11.27 -14.36 8.02
C GLU A 225 11.58 -15.10 9.32
N HIS A 226 11.52 -16.43 9.30
CA HIS A 226 11.77 -17.30 10.44
C HIS A 226 12.99 -18.20 10.15
N PRO A 227 14.21 -17.61 10.10
CA PRO A 227 15.41 -18.37 9.80
C PRO A 227 15.70 -19.37 10.91
N ILE A 228 16.11 -20.58 10.51
CA ILE A 228 16.48 -21.61 11.46
C ILE A 228 17.90 -21.36 11.96
N THR A 229 18.03 -21.16 13.28
CA THR A 229 19.33 -20.99 13.92
C THR A 229 20.04 -22.33 14.06
N ILE A 230 20.80 -22.72 13.03
CA ILE A 230 21.53 -24.00 12.98
C ILE A 230 22.43 -24.21 14.21
N HIS A 231 22.99 -23.13 14.75
CA HIS A 231 23.88 -23.17 15.93
C HIS A 231 23.19 -23.54 17.24
N GLU A 232 21.86 -23.50 17.30
CA GLU A 232 21.07 -23.84 18.49
C GLU A 232 20.67 -25.33 18.50
N LEU A 233 20.88 -26.04 17.39
CA LEU A 233 20.56 -27.45 17.25
C LEU A 233 21.70 -28.30 17.81
N LYS A 234 21.43 -28.92 18.95
CA LYS A 234 22.29 -29.97 19.51
C LYS A 234 22.10 -31.23 18.66
N GLU A 235 23.18 -31.96 18.39
CA GLU A 235 23.18 -33.26 17.68
C GLU A 235 23.09 -33.20 16.14
N LEU A 236 23.89 -32.34 15.49
CA LEU A 236 24.05 -32.34 14.03
C LEU A 236 25.44 -32.84 13.56
N ASP A 237 26.25 -33.41 14.46
CA ASP A 237 27.69 -33.64 14.24
C ASP A 237 28.02 -34.46 12.97
N ASP A 238 27.11 -35.32 12.51
CA ASP A 238 27.28 -36.18 11.32
C ASP A 238 26.36 -35.80 10.13
N THR A 239 25.62 -34.68 10.19
CA THR A 239 24.70 -34.26 9.11
C THR A 239 25.25 -33.08 8.32
N THR A 240 25.27 -33.16 6.99
CA THR A 240 25.68 -32.03 6.16
C THR A 240 24.60 -30.94 6.12
N ILE A 241 24.99 -29.68 5.87
CA ILE A 241 24.04 -28.56 5.72
C ILE A 241 22.97 -28.85 4.66
N GLY A 242 23.36 -29.48 3.54
CA GLY A 242 22.41 -29.83 2.48
C GLY A 242 21.41 -30.91 2.89
N GLU A 243 21.83 -31.94 3.63
CA GLU A 243 20.92 -32.95 4.17
C GLU A 243 19.94 -32.35 5.19
N PHE A 244 20.44 -31.44 6.03
CA PHE A 244 19.64 -30.72 7.01
C PHE A 244 18.58 -29.82 6.33
N GLN A 245 18.99 -29.00 5.37
CA GLN A 245 18.07 -28.17 4.57
C GLN A 245 17.00 -29.02 3.89
N ASN A 246 17.40 -30.11 3.23
CA ASN A 246 16.45 -31.03 2.58
C ASN A 246 15.45 -31.65 3.58
N ALA A 247 15.90 -32.01 4.78
CA ALA A 247 15.05 -32.59 5.81
C ALA A 247 14.00 -31.58 6.33
N ILE A 248 14.41 -30.34 6.59
CA ILE A 248 13.51 -29.25 6.98
C ILE A 248 12.51 -28.94 5.87
N SER A 249 13.01 -28.73 4.65
CA SER A 249 12.17 -28.45 3.49
C SER A 249 11.10 -29.52 3.33
N LYS A 250 11.48 -30.79 3.47
CA LYS A 250 10.54 -31.91 3.42
C LYS A 250 9.50 -31.84 4.55
N LYS A 251 9.90 -31.58 5.79
CA LYS A 251 8.97 -31.47 6.93
C LYS A 251 7.98 -30.32 6.74
N PHE A 252 8.46 -29.15 6.33
CA PHE A 252 7.64 -27.97 6.09
C PHE A 252 6.65 -28.16 4.93
N ARG A 253 7.08 -28.80 3.84
CA ARG A 253 6.18 -29.14 2.73
C ARG A 253 5.10 -30.12 3.15
N ASN A 254 5.47 -31.17 3.90
CA ASN A 254 4.49 -32.12 4.45
C ASN A 254 3.47 -31.40 5.35
N PHE A 255 3.92 -30.44 6.16
CA PHE A 255 3.06 -29.61 6.99
C PHE A 255 2.04 -28.82 6.16
N ILE A 256 2.48 -28.08 5.14
CA ILE A 256 1.58 -27.35 4.23
C ILE A 256 0.62 -28.31 3.53
N GLU A 257 1.11 -29.44 2.99
CA GLU A 257 0.27 -30.43 2.33
C GLU A 257 -0.80 -31.00 3.28
N ARG A 258 -0.46 -31.23 4.55
CA ARG A 258 -1.43 -31.68 5.55
C ARG A 258 -2.49 -30.62 5.80
N LEU A 259 -2.09 -29.36 6.01
CA LEU A 259 -3.04 -28.25 6.17
C LEU A 259 -3.97 -28.10 4.97
N LEU A 260 -3.45 -28.24 3.74
CA LEU A 260 -4.26 -28.12 2.51
C LEU A 260 -5.24 -29.28 2.29
N ASN A 261 -5.01 -30.43 2.93
CA ASN A 261 -5.89 -31.61 2.86
C ASN A 261 -6.77 -31.78 4.11
N MET A 262 -6.61 -30.93 5.11
CA MET A 262 -7.36 -30.97 6.36
C MET A 262 -8.80 -30.49 6.13
N GLU A 263 -9.77 -31.19 6.74
CA GLU A 263 -11.16 -30.72 6.79
C GLU A 263 -11.26 -29.53 7.75
N ILE A 264 -11.84 -28.43 7.27
CA ILE A 264 -12.05 -27.21 8.07
C ILE A 264 -13.18 -27.45 9.08
N ASN A 265 -12.98 -26.97 10.32
CA ASN A 265 -13.99 -26.94 11.37
C ASN A 265 -14.39 -25.49 11.70
N ASN A 266 -15.69 -25.19 11.78
CA ASN A 266 -16.21 -23.86 12.15
C ASN A 266 -17.00 -23.86 13.47
N ASP A 267 -16.77 -24.84 14.36
CA ASP A 267 -17.60 -25.08 15.54
C ASP A 267 -17.46 -24.03 16.66
N SER A 268 -16.49 -23.12 16.61
CA SER A 268 -16.25 -22.16 17.69
C SER A 268 -17.29 -21.05 17.84
N GLY A 269 -18.20 -20.93 16.87
CA GLY A 269 -19.28 -19.93 16.88
C GLY A 269 -18.82 -18.48 16.66
N LYS A 270 -17.50 -18.24 16.53
CA LYS A 270 -16.90 -16.95 16.18
C LYS A 270 -16.18 -17.04 14.84
N GLN A 271 -16.54 -16.17 13.91
CA GLN A 271 -15.83 -16.11 12.62
C GLN A 271 -14.62 -15.19 12.71
N GLY A 272 -13.42 -15.77 12.65
CA GLY A 272 -12.15 -15.02 12.56
C GLY A 272 -11.92 -14.41 11.17
N VAL A 273 -11.29 -13.24 11.13
CA VAL A 273 -10.83 -12.57 9.90
C VAL A 273 -9.41 -12.05 10.07
N LEU A 274 -8.50 -12.55 9.24
CA LEU A 274 -7.13 -12.08 9.10
C LEU A 274 -7.09 -10.83 8.21
N PHE A 275 -6.32 -9.83 8.63
CA PHE A 275 -6.14 -8.59 7.89
C PHE A 275 -4.78 -7.96 8.16
N VAL A 276 -4.29 -7.16 7.23
CA VAL A 276 -3.02 -6.45 7.36
C VAL A 276 -3.27 -4.99 7.76
N TYR A 277 -2.44 -4.46 8.66
CA TYR A 277 -2.40 -3.04 9.01
C TYR A 277 -0.96 -2.57 9.15
N LYS A 278 -0.72 -1.27 8.99
CA LYS A 278 0.62 -0.70 9.23
C LYS A 278 0.85 -0.47 10.71
N SER A 279 2.06 -0.74 11.17
CA SER A 279 2.45 -0.60 12.56
C SER A 279 3.80 0.07 12.75
N GLN A 280 4.01 0.53 13.98
CA GLN A 280 5.25 1.10 14.49
C GLN A 280 5.36 0.66 15.95
N THR A 281 6.35 -0.20 16.23
CA THR A 281 6.65 -0.70 17.58
C THR A 281 8.04 -0.23 18.01
N GLU A 282 8.53 -0.72 19.16
CA GLU A 282 9.91 -0.46 19.58
C GLU A 282 10.94 -1.09 18.63
N SER A 283 10.58 -2.22 18.02
CA SER A 283 11.47 -3.05 17.21
C SER A 283 11.24 -2.90 15.69
N SER A 284 10.08 -2.36 15.29
CA SER A 284 9.64 -2.30 13.89
C SER A 284 9.28 -0.86 13.50
N ILE A 285 9.85 -0.36 12.41
CA ILE A 285 9.61 1.01 11.92
C ILE A 285 8.79 1.00 10.63
N LEU A 286 7.55 1.50 10.71
CA LEU A 286 6.62 1.62 9.59
C LEU A 286 6.39 0.29 8.83
N GLU A 287 6.42 -0.82 9.56
CA GLU A 287 6.20 -2.17 9.01
C GLU A 287 4.70 -2.47 8.88
N ILE A 288 4.41 -3.68 8.43
CA ILE A 288 3.05 -4.24 8.41
C ILE A 288 2.95 -5.31 9.49
N ASP A 289 1.76 -5.43 10.06
CA ASP A 289 1.39 -6.51 10.96
C ASP A 289 0.14 -7.21 10.44
N VAL A 290 0.05 -8.51 10.74
CA VAL A 290 -1.12 -9.33 10.49
C VAL A 290 -1.92 -9.43 11.78
N GLY A 291 -3.20 -9.06 11.72
CA GLY A 291 -4.12 -9.13 12.86
C GLY A 291 -5.25 -10.11 12.59
N LEU A 292 -5.72 -10.77 13.65
CA LEU A 292 -6.97 -11.51 13.67
C LEU A 292 -8.02 -10.73 14.47
N ILE A 293 -9.22 -10.56 13.91
CA ILE A 293 -10.40 -10.06 14.63
C ILE A 293 -11.55 -11.05 14.47
N HIS A 294 -12.58 -10.93 15.32
CA HIS A 294 -13.83 -11.66 15.12
C HIS A 294 -14.93 -10.75 14.54
N VAL A 295 -15.72 -11.31 13.60
CA VAL A 295 -16.75 -10.55 12.86
C VAL A 295 -17.81 -9.97 13.81
N ASP A 296 -18.29 -10.74 14.78
CA ASP A 296 -19.29 -10.33 15.76
C ASP A 296 -18.81 -9.13 16.58
N GLU A 297 -17.56 -9.17 17.06
CA GLU A 297 -16.96 -8.09 17.84
C GLU A 297 -16.78 -6.82 17.00
N LEU A 298 -16.29 -6.95 15.76
CA LEU A 298 -16.16 -5.84 14.83
C LEU A 298 -17.52 -5.19 14.53
N MET A 299 -18.55 -6.01 14.31
CA MET A 299 -19.88 -5.53 13.97
C MET A 299 -20.57 -4.86 15.17
N ALA A 300 -20.36 -5.39 16.39
CA ALA A 300 -20.89 -4.81 17.63
C ALA A 300 -20.18 -3.52 18.08
N ALA A 301 -18.93 -3.29 17.67
CA ALA A 301 -18.14 -2.15 18.15
C ALA A 301 -18.68 -0.78 17.71
N GLU A 302 -19.01 0.09 18.67
CA GLU A 302 -19.32 1.50 18.40
C GLU A 302 -18.06 2.31 18.11
N ASP A 303 -16.98 2.05 18.87
CA ASP A 303 -15.65 2.60 18.61
C ASP A 303 -14.67 1.52 18.17
N LEU A 304 -14.17 1.69 16.94
CA LEU A 304 -13.25 0.74 16.31
C LEU A 304 -11.85 0.75 16.92
N SER A 305 -11.48 1.73 17.76
CA SER A 305 -10.20 1.67 18.49
C SER A 305 -10.19 0.64 19.62
N GLU A 306 -11.37 0.23 20.11
CA GLU A 306 -11.52 -0.75 21.18
C GLU A 306 -11.58 -2.20 20.67
N VAL A 307 -11.55 -2.40 19.35
CA VAL A 307 -11.57 -3.74 18.76
C VAL A 307 -10.19 -4.39 18.91
N ASN A 308 -10.15 -5.45 19.73
CA ASN A 308 -8.93 -6.20 20.00
C ASN A 308 -8.46 -7.00 18.78
N SER A 309 -7.16 -7.25 18.74
CA SER A 309 -6.59 -8.28 17.87
C SER A 309 -6.24 -9.47 18.73
N TYR A 310 -6.40 -10.67 18.18
CA TYR A 310 -6.20 -11.92 18.89
C TYR A 310 -5.01 -12.68 18.31
N ALA A 311 -4.26 -13.31 19.21
CA ALA A 311 -3.36 -14.39 18.84
C ALA A 311 -4.16 -15.70 18.75
N TYR A 312 -3.62 -16.71 18.08
CA TYR A 312 -4.35 -17.95 17.74
C TYR A 312 -3.46 -19.20 17.74
N GLU A 313 -2.35 -19.17 18.49
CA GLU A 313 -1.42 -20.29 18.70
C GLU A 313 -2.11 -21.45 19.41
N PHE A 314 -3.06 -21.14 20.29
CA PHE A 314 -3.87 -22.10 21.03
C PHE A 314 -5.12 -22.57 20.26
N THR A 315 -5.27 -22.17 19.00
CA THR A 315 -6.39 -22.61 18.14
C THR A 315 -5.99 -23.87 17.37
N GLU A 316 -6.85 -24.88 17.40
CA GLU A 316 -6.70 -26.09 16.57
C GLU A 316 -6.58 -25.71 15.09
N GLN A 317 -5.64 -26.32 14.36
CA GLN A 317 -5.40 -26.00 12.96
C GLN A 317 -6.66 -26.11 12.09
N ALA A 318 -7.52 -27.11 12.34
CA ALA A 318 -8.77 -27.29 11.61
C ALA A 318 -9.71 -26.09 11.75
N GLU A 319 -9.72 -25.46 12.93
CA GLU A 319 -10.46 -24.24 13.19
C GLU A 319 -9.76 -23.02 12.60
N ALA A 320 -8.45 -22.86 12.81
CA ALA A 320 -7.71 -21.71 12.31
C ALA A 320 -7.76 -21.60 10.77
N LEU A 321 -7.82 -22.74 10.06
CA LEU A 321 -7.99 -22.78 8.61
C LEU A 321 -9.34 -22.20 8.12
N SER A 322 -10.32 -22.06 9.01
CA SER A 322 -11.60 -21.40 8.72
C SER A 322 -11.54 -19.88 8.67
N PHE A 323 -10.46 -19.28 9.18
CA PHE A 323 -10.35 -17.84 9.24
C PHE A 323 -10.42 -17.24 7.84
N LEU A 324 -11.28 -16.23 7.68
CA LEU A 324 -11.41 -15.50 6.43
C LEU A 324 -10.23 -14.55 6.26
N VAL A 325 -9.88 -14.22 5.02
CA VAL A 325 -8.85 -13.22 4.73
C VAL A 325 -9.52 -11.99 4.11
N SER A 326 -9.29 -10.82 4.72
CA SER A 326 -9.85 -9.54 4.31
C SER A 326 -9.57 -9.21 2.85
N ASP A 327 -10.57 -8.70 2.13
CA ASP A 327 -10.44 -8.24 0.74
C ASP A 327 -9.95 -6.78 0.63
N SER A 328 -9.48 -6.19 1.74
CA SER A 328 -8.87 -4.85 1.71
C SER A 328 -7.62 -4.85 0.83
N LYS A 329 -7.42 -3.78 0.05
CA LYS A 329 -6.26 -3.66 -0.86
C LYS A 329 -4.93 -3.93 -0.15
N LEU A 330 -4.75 -3.40 1.07
CA LEU A 330 -3.53 -3.63 1.84
C LEU A 330 -3.34 -5.11 2.17
N THR A 331 -4.40 -5.82 2.56
CA THR A 331 -4.31 -7.26 2.83
C THR A 331 -4.05 -8.05 1.56
N GLN A 332 -4.73 -7.70 0.46
CA GLN A 332 -4.57 -8.37 -0.84
C GLN A 332 -3.17 -8.17 -1.46
N ASP A 333 -2.54 -7.03 -1.18
CA ASP A 333 -1.16 -6.74 -1.63
C ASP A 333 -0.09 -7.49 -0.82
N ASN A 334 -0.44 -8.00 0.36
CA ASN A 334 0.48 -8.64 1.32
C ASN A 334 -0.02 -10.05 1.71
N LEU A 335 -0.66 -10.76 0.78
CA LEU A 335 -1.21 -12.10 1.04
C LEU A 335 -0.14 -13.14 1.40
N LEU A 336 1.08 -12.99 0.88
CA LEU A 336 2.17 -13.90 1.22
C LEU A 336 2.58 -13.73 2.69
N ASP A 337 2.67 -12.49 3.18
CA ASP A 337 2.96 -12.18 4.58
C ASP A 337 1.85 -12.71 5.51
N VAL A 338 0.58 -12.59 5.09
CA VAL A 338 -0.54 -13.20 5.82
C VAL A 338 -0.40 -14.72 5.90
N VAL A 339 0.01 -15.39 4.81
CA VAL A 339 0.23 -16.83 4.79
C VAL A 339 1.41 -17.21 5.69
N VAL A 340 2.54 -16.49 5.60
CA VAL A 340 3.73 -16.78 6.42
C VAL A 340 3.44 -16.60 7.90
N SER A 341 2.85 -15.46 8.28
CA SER A 341 2.43 -15.19 9.66
C SER A 341 1.44 -16.23 10.16
N PHE A 342 0.43 -16.60 9.36
CA PHE A 342 -0.50 -17.67 9.72
C PHE A 342 0.21 -19.00 9.99
N LEU A 343 1.09 -19.45 9.09
CA LEU A 343 1.81 -20.71 9.24
C LEU A 343 2.73 -20.71 10.47
N HIS A 344 3.34 -19.57 10.79
CA HIS A 344 4.17 -19.43 11.97
C HIS A 344 3.37 -19.62 13.26
N GLU A 345 2.24 -18.92 13.39
CA GLU A 345 1.37 -19.02 14.57
C GLU A 345 0.77 -20.42 14.74
N VAL A 346 0.24 -21.03 13.67
CA VAL A 346 -0.40 -22.36 13.76
C VAL A 346 0.59 -23.52 13.88
N SER A 347 1.89 -23.25 13.79
CA SER A 347 2.97 -24.20 14.04
C SER A 347 3.71 -23.96 15.36
N PHE A 348 3.24 -23.02 16.18
CA PHE A 348 3.86 -22.67 17.46
C PHE A 348 4.07 -23.89 18.37
N PHE A 349 3.08 -24.78 18.45
CA PHE A 349 3.15 -26.05 19.21
C PHE A 349 3.57 -27.25 18.36
N GLY A 350 4.36 -27.00 17.31
CA GLY A 350 4.84 -27.99 16.37
C GLY A 350 3.94 -28.13 15.13
N TYR A 351 4.50 -28.74 14.08
CA TYR A 351 3.79 -28.88 12.82
C TYR A 351 2.57 -29.79 12.93
N GLU A 352 2.51 -30.72 13.87
CA GLU A 352 1.33 -31.56 14.11
C GLU A 352 0.51 -31.08 15.31
N GLN A 353 0.85 -29.91 15.89
CA GLN A 353 0.32 -29.42 17.17
C GLN A 353 0.50 -30.44 18.31
N GLU A 354 1.61 -31.18 18.27
CA GLU A 354 1.94 -32.24 19.24
C GLU A 354 1.91 -31.78 20.70
N ASP A 355 2.28 -30.52 20.96
CA ASP A 355 2.35 -29.96 22.32
C ASP A 355 1.10 -29.14 22.70
N LEU A 356 0.13 -28.95 21.79
CA LEU A 356 -1.00 -28.05 22.01
C LEU A 356 -1.87 -28.48 23.19
N GLY A 357 -2.20 -29.78 23.26
CA GLY A 357 -3.09 -30.32 24.29
C GLY A 357 -2.55 -30.12 25.71
N GLU A 358 -1.28 -30.46 25.94
CA GLU A 358 -0.63 -30.29 27.24
C GLU A 358 -0.56 -28.80 27.65
N ASN A 359 -0.28 -27.92 26.69
CA ASN A 359 -0.21 -26.48 26.94
C ASN A 359 -1.60 -25.86 27.20
N LEU A 360 -2.65 -26.30 26.52
CA LEU A 360 -4.04 -25.90 26.80
C LEU A 360 -4.47 -26.29 28.22
N GLU A 361 -4.16 -27.52 28.64
CA GLU A 361 -4.44 -27.98 30.01
C GLU A 361 -3.72 -27.12 31.05
N SER A 362 -2.44 -26.81 30.81
CA SER A 362 -1.63 -25.95 31.67
C SER A 362 -2.19 -24.52 31.76
N LEU A 363 -2.60 -23.95 30.62
CA LEU A 363 -3.20 -22.62 30.55
C LEU A 363 -4.52 -22.57 31.32
N HIS A 364 -5.44 -23.51 31.07
CA HIS A 364 -6.73 -23.57 31.77
C HIS A 364 -6.56 -23.75 33.28
N LYS A 365 -5.60 -24.59 33.70
CA LYS A 365 -5.28 -24.77 35.12
C LYS A 365 -4.79 -23.46 35.74
N SER A 366 -3.93 -22.72 35.04
CA SER A 366 -3.39 -21.45 35.52
C SER A 366 -4.47 -20.37 35.62
N ILE A 367 -5.36 -20.27 34.62
CA ILE A 367 -6.51 -19.35 34.66
C ILE A 367 -7.40 -19.67 35.87
N LYS A 368 -7.75 -20.95 36.05
CA LYS A 368 -8.58 -21.39 37.18
C LYS A 368 -7.93 -21.09 38.53
N GLU A 369 -6.62 -21.34 38.67
CA GLU A 369 -5.88 -21.02 39.89
C GLU A 369 -5.94 -19.52 40.21
N ILE A 370 -5.79 -18.65 39.20
CA ILE A 370 -5.87 -17.20 39.38
C ILE A 370 -7.28 -16.75 39.77
N GLU A 371 -8.32 -17.36 39.20
CA GLU A 371 -9.72 -17.05 39.53
C GLU A 371 -10.10 -17.51 40.95
N GLU A 372 -9.63 -18.69 41.37
CA GLU A 372 -9.91 -19.25 42.70
C GLU A 372 -9.04 -18.64 43.80
N HIS A 373 -7.80 -18.24 43.45
CA HIS A 373 -6.80 -17.70 44.36
C HIS A 373 -6.17 -16.40 43.84
N PRO A 374 -6.94 -15.30 43.72
CA PRO A 374 -6.42 -14.02 43.25
C PRO A 374 -5.30 -13.47 44.15
N GLU A 375 -5.24 -13.89 45.42
CA GLU A 375 -4.15 -13.57 46.34
C GLU A 375 -2.78 -14.13 45.90
N ASN A 376 -2.76 -15.15 45.05
CA ASN A 376 -1.54 -15.72 44.50
C ASN A 376 -0.97 -14.90 43.34
N LEU A 377 -1.70 -13.91 42.82
CA LEU A 377 -1.18 -12.98 41.82
C LEU A 377 -0.12 -12.09 42.46
N VAL A 378 1.15 -12.37 42.16
CA VAL A 378 2.27 -11.56 42.60
C VAL A 378 2.67 -10.58 41.51
N SER A 379 2.49 -9.28 41.77
CA SER A 379 3.06 -8.23 40.94
C SER A 379 4.50 -7.95 41.38
N TYR A 380 5.41 -7.87 40.42
CA TYR A 380 6.79 -7.44 40.63
C TYR A 380 7.05 -6.19 39.79
N SER A 381 7.67 -5.19 40.38
CA SER A 381 8.33 -4.14 39.63
C SER A 381 9.53 -4.71 38.85
N SER A 382 9.93 -4.03 37.78
CA SER A 382 11.13 -4.41 37.01
C SER A 382 12.38 -4.50 37.91
N GLU A 383 12.48 -3.64 38.93
CA GLU A 383 13.62 -3.64 39.86
C GLU A 383 13.60 -4.84 40.81
N GLU A 384 12.43 -5.23 41.33
CA GLU A 384 12.28 -6.43 42.16
C GLU A 384 12.61 -7.69 41.38
N LEU A 385 12.18 -7.77 40.12
CA LEU A 385 12.45 -8.90 39.25
C LEU A 385 13.95 -8.99 38.93
N ARG A 386 14.60 -7.87 38.59
CA ARG A 386 16.05 -7.81 38.39
C ARG A 386 16.82 -8.26 39.63
N LYS A 387 16.44 -7.80 40.82
CA LYS A 387 17.06 -8.20 42.08
C LYS A 387 16.88 -9.70 42.35
N LYS A 388 15.68 -10.23 42.14
CA LYS A 388 15.35 -11.65 42.33
C LYS A 388 16.22 -12.57 41.47
N TRP A 389 16.49 -12.16 40.23
CA TRP A 389 17.26 -12.93 39.25
C TRP A 389 18.74 -12.55 39.16
N GLY A 390 19.23 -11.66 40.02
CA GLY A 390 20.62 -11.21 40.00
C GLY A 390 21.01 -10.43 38.74
N LEU A 391 20.03 -9.85 38.03
CA LEU A 391 20.27 -9.06 36.83
C LEU A 391 20.85 -7.69 37.20
N PRO A 392 21.79 -7.16 36.39
CA PRO A 392 22.38 -5.85 36.65
C PRO A 392 21.30 -4.75 36.67
N LYS A 393 21.56 -3.70 37.47
CA LYS A 393 20.72 -2.50 37.45
C LYS A 393 20.73 -1.91 36.04
N LYS A 394 19.54 -1.55 35.54
CA LYS A 394 19.41 -0.88 34.26
C LYS A 394 20.06 0.51 34.39
N GLU A 395 20.94 0.87 33.48
CA GLU A 395 21.39 2.25 33.34
C GLU A 395 20.20 3.12 32.90
N ILE A 396 20.04 4.28 33.52
CA ILE A 396 18.93 5.19 33.26
C ILE A 396 19.49 6.42 32.58
N TYR A 397 18.90 6.78 31.45
CA TYR A 397 19.28 7.93 30.63
C TYR A 397 18.06 8.85 30.54
N PRO A 398 17.81 9.74 31.51
CA PRO A 398 16.53 10.43 31.64
C PRO A 398 16.08 11.19 30.39
N ASP A 399 17.00 11.89 29.74
CA ASP A 399 16.69 12.65 28.51
C ASP A 399 16.42 11.73 27.31
N GLU A 400 17.11 10.60 27.23
CA GLU A 400 16.89 9.58 26.20
C GLU A 400 15.55 8.89 26.43
N ASP A 401 15.26 8.48 27.67
CA ASP A 401 14.02 7.83 28.05
C ASP A 401 12.81 8.72 27.73
N ILE A 402 12.86 10.02 28.01
CA ILE A 402 11.80 10.97 27.61
C ILE A 402 11.58 10.99 26.10
N ARG A 403 12.67 11.05 25.31
CA ARG A 403 12.59 11.08 23.83
C ARG A 403 12.07 9.77 23.27
N LYS A 404 12.54 8.67 23.83
CA LYS A 404 12.16 7.31 23.48
C LYS A 404 10.68 7.06 23.77
N ASP A 405 10.20 7.46 24.95
CA ASP A 405 8.78 7.37 25.32
C ASP A 405 7.89 8.19 24.38
N ALA A 406 8.32 9.42 24.03
CA ALA A 406 7.60 10.25 23.07
C ALA A 406 7.54 9.62 21.67
N PHE A 407 8.65 9.04 21.21
CA PHE A 407 8.72 8.31 19.94
C PHE A 407 7.78 7.09 19.94
N TYR A 408 7.81 6.27 21.00
CA TYR A 408 6.95 5.10 21.11
C TYR A 408 5.47 5.47 21.19
N LYS A 409 5.13 6.51 21.94
CA LYS A 409 3.75 6.99 22.00
C LYS A 409 3.24 7.42 20.62
N ALA A 410 4.05 8.16 19.87
CA ALA A 410 3.69 8.55 18.50
C ALA A 410 3.52 7.33 17.57
N GLY A 411 4.38 6.32 17.71
CA GLY A 411 4.29 5.06 16.98
C GLY A 411 3.02 4.25 17.30
N MET A 412 2.65 4.18 18.57
CA MET A 412 1.41 3.54 19.01
C MET A 412 0.17 4.26 18.48
N GLU A 413 0.15 5.60 18.53
CA GLU A 413 -0.94 6.41 17.97
C GLU A 413 -1.08 6.19 16.46
N TYR A 414 0.04 6.12 15.72
CA TYR A 414 0.06 5.78 14.30
C TYR A 414 -0.52 4.37 14.03
N THR A 415 -0.04 3.36 14.76
CA THR A 415 -0.49 1.97 14.63
C THR A 415 -1.99 1.84 14.88
N GLN A 416 -2.48 2.46 15.96
CA GLN A 416 -3.91 2.47 16.30
C GLN A 416 -4.75 3.13 15.19
N TYR A 417 -4.28 4.25 14.64
CA TYR A 417 -4.96 4.90 13.52
C TYR A 417 -5.02 4.00 12.29
N CYS A 418 -3.90 3.41 11.89
CA CYS A 418 -3.82 2.52 10.73
C CYS A 418 -4.73 1.29 10.88
N LYS A 419 -4.67 0.61 12.02
CA LYS A 419 -5.57 -0.50 12.36
C LYS A 419 -7.03 -0.06 12.29
N LYS A 420 -7.39 1.06 12.92
CA LYS A 420 -8.76 1.61 12.91
C LYS A 420 -9.28 1.85 11.50
N MET A 421 -8.43 2.32 10.58
CA MET A 421 -8.82 2.56 9.20
C MET A 421 -9.10 1.25 8.43
N GLU A 422 -8.30 0.21 8.64
CA GLU A 422 -8.54 -1.11 8.03
C GLU A 422 -9.80 -1.77 8.60
N LEU A 423 -9.99 -1.74 9.93
CA LEU A 423 -11.22 -2.22 10.58
C LEU A 423 -12.46 -1.53 10.03
N LYS A 424 -12.39 -0.20 9.80
CA LYS A 424 -13.48 0.57 9.22
C LYS A 424 -13.82 0.13 7.80
N LYS A 425 -12.81 -0.17 6.97
CA LYS A 425 -13.03 -0.70 5.62
C LYS A 425 -13.74 -2.05 5.67
N MET A 426 -13.25 -2.96 6.52
CA MET A 426 -13.85 -4.28 6.70
C MET A 426 -15.29 -4.21 7.22
N LYS A 427 -15.55 -3.38 8.25
CA LYS A 427 -16.91 -3.21 8.79
C LYS A 427 -17.90 -2.73 7.72
N ASN A 428 -17.53 -1.71 6.94
CA ASN A 428 -18.39 -1.26 5.84
C ASN A 428 -18.61 -2.37 4.80
N ARG A 429 -17.56 -3.13 4.48
CA ARG A 429 -17.65 -4.24 3.53
C ARG A 429 -18.58 -5.35 4.00
N PHE A 430 -18.54 -5.71 5.28
CA PHE A 430 -19.43 -6.74 5.84
C PHE A 430 -20.87 -6.26 5.91
N ILE A 431 -21.07 -4.99 6.27
CA ILE A 431 -22.37 -4.32 6.19
C ILE A 431 -22.93 -4.43 4.74
N ASP A 432 -22.13 -4.13 3.72
CA ASP A 432 -22.55 -4.28 2.30
C ASP A 432 -22.91 -5.74 1.95
N LEU A 433 -22.13 -6.71 2.41
CA LEU A 433 -22.34 -8.15 2.14
C LEU A 433 -23.58 -8.71 2.85
N CYS A 434 -23.91 -8.20 4.03
CA CYS A 434 -25.08 -8.60 4.78
C CYS A 434 -26.36 -7.88 4.32
N GLY A 435 -26.27 -6.88 3.43
CA GLY A 435 -27.41 -6.04 3.08
C GLY A 435 -27.87 -5.16 4.25
N LEU A 436 -26.88 -4.73 5.05
CA LEU A 436 -26.89 -3.81 6.21
C LEU A 436 -27.89 -2.65 6.19
#